data_AF-A0A1V4XAH6-F1
#
_entry.id   AF-A0A1V4XAH6-F1
#
_cell.length_a   1.000
_cell.length_b   1.000
_cell.length_c   1.000
_cell.angle_alpha   90.00
_cell.angle_beta   90.00
_cell.angle_gamma   90.00
#
_symmetry.space_group_name_H-M   'P 1'
#
loop_
_entity.id
_entity.type
_entity.pdbx_description
1 polymer ?
#
loop_
_entity_poly.entity_id
_entity_poly.type
_entity_poly.pdbx_seq_one_letter_code
_entity_poly.pdbx_strand_id
1 'polypeptide(L)' 'MHSIKSYTAHEINKAEQRSGKVWQDESHDRLIRNEKELREKLPYTANNPIKSKLAETHADYEWLYVKGWIERGG' A
#
# COMPACT_ATOMS: atom_id res chain seq x y z
N MET A 1 -6.23 4.75 -12.65
CA MET A 1 -6.91 4.56 -11.35
C MET A 1 -7.57 5.88 -10.90
N HIS A 2 -8.70 6.26 -11.51
CA HIS A 2 -9.33 7.58 -11.28
C HIS A 2 -10.57 7.54 -10.40
N SER A 3 -11.41 6.50 -10.51
CA SER A 3 -12.64 6.38 -9.74
C SER A 3 -12.37 6.26 -8.23
N ILE A 4 -11.46 5.38 -7.83
CA ILE A 4 -11.10 5.18 -6.42
C ILE A 4 -10.49 6.45 -5.83
N LYS A 5 -9.49 7.04 -6.49
CA LYS A 5 -8.86 8.30 -6.04
C LYS A 5 -9.89 9.43 -5.90
N SER A 6 -10.78 9.60 -6.89
CA SER A 6 -11.80 10.65 -6.86
C SER A 6 -12.81 10.45 -5.72
N TYR A 7 -13.38 9.25 -5.63
CA TYR A 7 -14.37 8.93 -4.60
C TYR A 7 -13.78 9.08 -3.19
N THR A 8 -12.63 8.47 -2.94
CA THR A 8 -11.98 8.54 -1.61
C THR A 8 -11.52 9.95 -1.27
N ALA A 9 -11.04 10.76 -2.23
CA ALA A 9 -10.68 12.16 -1.97
C ALA A 9 -11.90 12.98 -1.53
N HIS A 10 -13.08 12.75 -2.13
CA HIS A 10 -14.31 13.41 -1.74
C HIS A 10 -14.73 13.03 -0.31
N GLU A 11 -14.75 11.74 0.01
CA GLU A 11 -15.12 11.26 1.34
C GLU A 11 -14.14 11.72 2.43
N ILE A 12 -12.83 11.71 2.16
CA ILE A 12 -11.82 12.22 3.10
C ILE A 12 -11.99 13.72 3.33
N ASN A 13 -12.17 14.51 2.27
CA ASN A 13 -12.38 15.94 2.41
C ASN A 13 -13.65 16.28 3.21
N LYS A 14 -14.72 15.52 2.98
CA LYS A 14 -15.98 15.64 3.72
C LYS A 14 -15.79 15.30 5.21
N ALA A 15 -15.09 14.20 5.51
CA ALA A 15 -14.83 13.77 6.90
C ALA A 15 -13.96 14.77 7.66
N GLU A 16 -12.93 15.32 6.99
CA GLU A 16 -11.96 16.26 7.58
C GLU A 16 -12.40 17.74 7.48
N GLN A 17 -13.62 18.01 6.96
CA GLN A 17 -14.15 19.36 6.73
C GLN A 17 -13.19 20.28 5.95
N ARG A 18 -12.46 19.72 5.00
CA ARG A 18 -11.48 20.44 4.18
C ARG A 18 -11.79 20.33 2.70
N SER A 19 -11.14 21.17 1.90
CA SER A 19 -11.23 21.11 0.44
C SER A 19 -9.83 21.05 -0.18
N GLY A 20 -9.76 20.58 -1.42
CA GLY A 20 -8.52 20.49 -2.18
C GLY A 20 -8.06 19.06 -2.45
N LYS A 21 -6.82 18.93 -2.89
CA LYS A 21 -6.26 17.69 -3.42
C LYS A 21 -5.75 16.79 -2.29
N VAL A 22 -6.29 15.58 -2.22
CA VAL A 22 -5.88 14.55 -1.25
C VAL A 22 -4.76 13.66 -1.81
N TRP A 23 -4.90 13.23 -3.07
CA TRP A 23 -3.98 12.29 -3.71
C TRP A 23 -3.06 12.97 -4.73
N GLN A 24 -1.85 12.44 -4.92
CA GLN A 24 -0.98 12.80 -6.05
C GLN A 24 -1.60 12.34 -7.38
N ASP A 25 -1.30 13.05 -8.48
CA ASP A 25 -1.85 12.72 -9.80
C ASP A 25 -1.32 11.39 -10.30
N GLU A 26 -0.02 11.17 -10.12
CA GLU A 26 0.69 9.99 -10.61
C GLU A 26 0.28 8.72 -9.85
N SER A 27 0.27 7.60 -10.57
CA SER A 27 0.19 6.25 -9.99
C SER A 27 1.44 5.48 -10.37
N HIS A 28 1.93 4.69 -9.41
CA HIS A 28 3.07 3.82 -9.65
C HIS A 28 2.58 2.42 -10.02
N ASP A 29 2.40 2.16 -11.31
CA ASP A 29 1.92 0.88 -11.82
C ASP A 29 3.10 0.01 -12.30
N ARG A 30 3.21 -1.23 -11.80
CA ARG A 30 4.16 -2.25 -12.29
C ARG A 30 3.42 -3.54 -12.60
N LEU A 31 3.60 -4.06 -13.81
CA LEU A 31 3.09 -5.38 -14.19
C LEU A 31 4.01 -6.47 -13.64
N ILE A 32 3.44 -7.44 -12.92
CA ILE A 32 4.13 -8.66 -12.47
C ILE A 32 3.81 -9.78 -13.46
N ARG A 33 4.84 -10.36 -14.09
CA ARG A 33 4.65 -11.27 -15.23
C ARG A 33 4.69 -12.74 -14.85
N ASN A 34 5.28 -13.09 -13.72
CA ASN A 34 5.41 -14.47 -13.26
C ASN A 34 5.57 -14.52 -11.73
N GLU A 35 5.50 -15.73 -11.19
CA GLU A 35 5.62 -15.98 -9.75
C GLU A 35 7.00 -15.58 -9.20
N LYS A 36 8.08 -15.76 -9.97
CA LYS A 36 9.42 -15.36 -9.54
C LYS A 36 9.51 -13.85 -9.32
N GLU A 37 9.00 -13.05 -10.26
CA GLU A 37 8.92 -11.59 -10.11
C GLU A 37 8.05 -11.20 -8.91
N LEU A 38 6.95 -11.91 -8.66
CA LEU A 38 6.13 -11.68 -7.49
C LEU A 38 6.95 -11.89 -6.20
N ARG A 39 7.64 -13.03 -6.07
CA ARG A 39 8.47 -13.35 -4.90
C ARG A 39 9.61 -12.35 -4.69
N GLU A 40 10.16 -11.80 -5.76
CA GLU A 40 11.19 -10.75 -5.68
C GLU A 40 10.64 -9.39 -5.25
N LYS A 41 9.41 -9.03 -5.65
CA LYS A 41 8.83 -7.69 -5.38
C LYS A 41 7.99 -7.62 -4.12
N LEU A 42 7.37 -8.73 -3.71
CA LEU A 42 6.49 -8.75 -2.54
C LEU A 42 7.21 -8.36 -1.23
N PRO A 43 8.47 -8.78 -0.99
CA PRO A 43 9.25 -8.30 0.15
C PRO A 43 9.48 -6.79 0.15
N TYR A 44 9.56 -6.14 -1.02
CA TYR A 44 9.69 -4.68 -1.08
C TYR A 44 8.45 -3.99 -0.51
N THR A 45 7.25 -4.40 -0.94
CA THR A 45 5.98 -3.85 -0.46
C THR A 45 5.79 -4.13 1.03
N ALA A 46 6.12 -5.35 1.48
CA ALA A 46 6.00 -5.75 2.88
C ALA A 46 6.96 -4.99 3.82
N ASN A 47 8.17 -4.67 3.35
CA ASN A 47 9.15 -3.93 4.13
C ASN A 47 8.91 -2.41 4.11
N ASN A 48 8.01 -1.90 3.27
CA ASN A 48 7.77 -0.46 3.15
C ASN A 48 7.33 0.18 4.49
N PRO A 49 6.38 -0.38 5.25
CA PRO A 49 5.99 0.16 6.55
C PRO A 49 7.15 0.21 7.56
N ILE A 50 8.03 -0.79 7.55
CA ILE A 50 9.23 -0.83 8.43
C ILE A 50 10.21 0.26 8.00
N LYS A 51 10.48 0.38 6.70
CA LYS A 51 11.37 1.42 6.15
C LYS A 51 10.84 2.84 6.40
N SER A 52 9.53 3.04 6.39
CA SER A 52 8.88 4.32 6.72
C SER A 52 8.65 4.52 8.22
N LYS A 53 9.15 3.63 9.08
CA LYS A 53 9.02 3.67 10.55
C LYS A 53 7.57 3.67 11.05
N LEU A 54 6.65 3.09 10.28
CA LEU A 54 5.26 2.86 10.66
C LEU A 54 5.08 1.57 11.47
N ALA A 55 6.07 0.67 11.45
CA ALA A 55 6.07 -0.60 12.16
C ALA A 55 7.51 -1.05 12.46
N GLU A 56 7.72 -1.83 13.52
CA GLU A 56 9.03 -2.42 13.83
C GLU A 56 9.21 -3.77 13.11
N THR A 57 8.13 -4.54 13.02
CA THR A 57 8.07 -5.84 12.34
C THR A 57 6.89 -5.92 11.37
N HIS A 58 6.84 -6.95 10.53
CA HIS A 58 5.71 -7.17 9.62
C HIS A 58 4.41 -7.44 10.38
N ALA A 59 4.48 -8.00 11.58
CA ALA A 59 3.32 -8.32 12.40
C ALA A 59 2.62 -7.05 12.91
N ASP A 60 3.38 -5.99 13.18
CA ASP A 60 2.88 -4.75 13.78
C ASP A 60 2.06 -3.90 12.79
N TYR A 61 2.22 -4.12 11.48
CA TYR A 61 1.47 -3.36 10.47
C TYR A 61 0.15 -4.05 10.12
N GLU A 62 -0.94 -3.75 10.84
CA GLU A 62 -2.28 -4.33 10.67
C GLU A 62 -2.75 -4.43 9.20
N TRP A 63 -2.47 -3.40 8.41
CA TRP A 63 -2.91 -3.27 7.02
C TRP A 63 -2.08 -4.09 6.01
N LEU A 64 -1.11 -4.89 6.47
CA LEU A 64 -0.36 -5.80 5.62
C LEU A 64 -1.20 -7.04 5.29
N TYR A 65 -1.65 -7.16 4.04
CA TYR A 65 -2.44 -8.32 3.60
C TYR A 65 -1.67 -9.66 3.60
N VAL A 66 -0.33 -9.61 3.43
CA VAL A 66 0.51 -10.78 3.18
C VAL A 66 1.22 -11.34 4.43
N LYS A 67 0.78 -10.95 5.64
CA LYS A 67 1.42 -11.38 6.91
C LYS A 67 1.68 -12.88 6.97
N GLY A 68 0.64 -13.68 6.74
CA GLY A 68 0.76 -15.14 6.79
C GLY A 68 1.70 -15.75 5.72
N TRP A 69 1.90 -15.09 4.58
CA TRP A 69 2.88 -15.54 3.58
C TRP A 69 4.31 -15.29 4.04
N ILE A 70 4.56 -14.13 4.65
CA ILE A 70 5.88 -13.75 5.19
C ILE A 70 6.24 -14.62 6.39
N GLU A 71 5.30 -14.83 7.31
CA GLU A 71 5.50 -15.65 8.52
C GLU A 71 5.86 -17.10 8.20
N ARG A 72 5.45 -17.62 7.04
CA ARG A 72 5.74 -18.98 6.58
C ARG A 72 7.01 -19.12 5.74
N GLY A 73 7.81 -18.05 5.62
CA GLY A 73 9.14 -18.11 5.00
C GLY A 73 9.20 -17.83 3.50
N GLY A 74 8.08 -17.54 2.83
CA GLY A 74 8.04 -17.11 1.42
C GLY A 74 8.29 -18.18 0.36
#